data_AF-A0A193FRB3-F1
#
_entry.id   AF-A0A193FRB3-F1
#
_cell.length_a   1.000
_cell.length_b   1.000
_cell.length_c   1.000
_cell.angle_alpha   90.00
_cell.angle_beta   90.00
_cell.angle_gamma   90.00
#
_symmetry.space_group_name_H-M   'P 1'
#
loop_
_entity.id
_entity.type
_entity.pdbx_description
1 polymer ?
#
loop_
_entity_poly.entity_id
_entity_poly.type
_entity_poly.pdbx_seq_one_letter_code
_entity_poly.pdbx_strand_id
1 'polypeptide(L)' 'MDIAPFTATMAPKDVPPAVVARLVDASNAALDDPAVRKRVEDIGGVPVKMSGAEFDKFLDRQVETYRALIASGLLTAE' A
#
# COMPACT_ATOMS: atom_id res chain seq x y z
N MET A 1 4.20 11.49 -11.82
CA MET A 1 4.77 10.30 -11.15
C MET A 1 4.25 10.33 -9.73
N ASP A 2 3.63 9.24 -9.28
CA ASP A 2 3.18 9.12 -7.89
C ASP A 2 4.31 8.50 -7.08
N ILE A 3 5.05 9.36 -6.37
CA ILE A 3 6.22 9.02 -5.54
C ILE A 3 5.95 9.25 -4.06
N ALA A 4 4.67 9.46 -3.69
CA ALA A 4 4.31 9.67 -2.30
C ALA A 4 4.62 8.40 -1.50
N PRO A 5 5.26 8.52 -0.32
CA PRO A 5 5.50 7.37 0.53
C PRO A 5 4.16 6.78 0.97
N PHE A 6 4.06 5.45 0.92
CA PHE A 6 2.86 4.72 1.34
C PHE A 6 3.20 3.73 2.45
N THR A 7 2.19 3.38 3.25
CA THR A 7 2.27 2.29 4.23
C THR A 7 1.21 1.26 3.88
N ALA A 8 1.58 -0.02 3.90
CA ALA A 8 0.67 -1.12 3.58
C ALA A 8 0.93 -2.32 4.49
N THR A 9 -0.10 -3.14 4.67
CA THR A 9 0.02 -4.44 5.33
C THR A 9 0.25 -5.50 4.26
N MET A 10 1.27 -6.33 4.47
CA MET A 10 1.64 -7.40 3.54
C MET A 10 1.76 -8.72 4.29
N ALA A 11 1.51 -9.83 3.59
CA ALA A 11 1.63 -11.18 4.12
C ALA A 11 2.79 -11.92 3.43
N PRO A 12 3.42 -12.92 4.10
CA PRO A 12 4.36 -13.81 3.44
C PRO A 12 3.76 -14.50 2.22
N LYS A 13 4.62 -14.83 1.24
CA LYS A 13 4.23 -15.42 -0.05
C LYS A 13 3.35 -16.66 0.08
N ASP A 14 3.62 -17.50 1.07
CA ASP A 14 2.97 -18.81 1.22
C ASP A 14 1.74 -18.78 2.13
N VAL A 15 1.28 -17.60 2.56
CA VAL A 15 0.03 -17.48 3.32
C VAL A 15 -1.16 -17.89 2.42
N PRO A 16 -2.06 -18.77 2.89
CA PRO A 16 -3.21 -19.19 2.10
C PRO A 16 -4.07 -18.00 1.63
N PRO A 17 -4.55 -17.99 0.37
CA PRO A 17 -5.31 -16.87 -0.18
C PRO A 17 -6.54 -16.48 0.65
N ALA A 18 -7.22 -17.46 1.26
CA ALA A 18 -8.37 -17.21 2.12
C ALA A 18 -8.01 -16.41 3.40
N VAL A 19 -6.81 -16.63 3.94
CA VAL A 19 -6.32 -15.86 5.10
C VAL A 19 -5.99 -14.43 4.67
N VAL A 20 -5.36 -14.25 3.51
CA VAL A 20 -5.08 -12.92 2.95
C VAL A 20 -6.38 -12.16 2.72
N ALA A 21 -7.38 -12.79 2.10
CA ALA A 21 -8.69 -12.18 1.86
C ALA A 21 -9.33 -11.69 3.16
N ARG A 22 -9.33 -12.52 4.21
CA ARG A 22 -9.86 -12.15 5.53
C ARG A 22 -9.11 -10.95 6.14
N LEU A 23 -7.80 -10.87 5.96
CA LEU A 23 -7.01 -9.73 6.46
C LEU A 23 -7.34 -8.44 5.69
N VAL A 24 -7.45 -8.52 4.36
CA VAL A 24 -7.84 -7.39 3.51
C VAL A 24 -9.22 -6.87 3.91
N ASP A 25 -10.19 -7.76 4.09
CA ASP A 25 -11.55 -7.39 4.51
C ASP A 25 -11.54 -6.71 5.89
N ALA A 26 -10.79 -7.26 6.85
CA ALA A 26 -10.66 -6.68 8.18
C ALA A 26 -9.98 -5.30 8.15
N SER A 27 -8.92 -5.12 7.36
CA SER A 27 -8.25 -3.83 7.18
C SER A 27 -9.18 -2.79 6.55
N ASN A 28 -9.92 -3.17 5.51
CA ASN A 28 -10.88 -2.29 4.84
C ASN A 28 -12.04 -1.91 5.76
N ALA A 29 -12.51 -2.84 6.60
CA ALA A 29 -13.53 -2.57 7.62
C ALA A 29 -13.00 -1.66 8.75
N ALA A 30 -11.73 -1.81 9.16
CA ALA A 30 -11.14 -0.90 10.14
C ALA A 30 -11.08 0.54 9.62
N LEU A 31 -10.81 0.71 8.33
CA LEU A 31 -10.89 2.01 7.65
C LEU A 31 -12.33 2.51 7.45
N ASP A 32 -13.36 1.75 7.85
CA ASP A 32 -14.74 2.25 8.00
C ASP A 32 -15.05 2.87 9.35
N ASP A 33 -14.21 2.67 10.35
CA ASP A 33 -14.37 3.35 11.62
C ASP A 33 -13.95 4.83 11.47
N PRO A 34 -14.85 5.81 11.72
CA PRO A 34 -14.51 7.22 11.66
C PRO A 34 -13.36 7.62 12.60
N ALA A 35 -13.22 6.96 13.75
CA ALA A 35 -12.12 7.23 14.68
C ALA A 35 -10.77 6.77 14.12
N VAL A 36 -10.75 5.61 13.44
CA VAL A 36 -9.54 5.10 12.76
C VAL A 36 -9.16 6.02 11.60
N ARG A 37 -10.13 6.38 10.75
CA ARG A 37 -9.91 7.34 9.64
C ARG A 37 -9.34 8.65 10.14
N LYS A 38 -9.97 9.24 11.15
CA LYS A 38 -9.51 10.47 11.78
C LYS A 38 -8.07 10.33 12.29
N ARG A 39 -7.72 9.21 12.92
CA ARG A 39 -6.35 9.01 13.43
C ARG A 39 -5.31 8.98 12.32
N VAL A 40 -5.63 8.35 11.18
CA VAL A 40 -4.76 8.31 9.99
C VAL A 40 -4.62 9.71 9.39
N GLU A 41 -5.72 10.45 9.28
CA GLU A 41 -5.71 11.84 8.79
C GLU A 41 -4.92 12.78 9.72
N ASP A 42 -5.07 12.64 11.04
CA ASP A 42 -4.38 13.44 12.05
C ASP A 42 -2.84 13.28 12.00
N ILE A 43 -2.34 12.17 11.45
CA ILE A 43 -0.89 11.94 11.22
C ILE A 43 -0.45 12.27 9.79
N GLY A 44 -1.31 12.94 9.00
CA GLY A 44 -1.03 13.34 7.62
C GLY A 44 -1.19 12.22 6.59
N GLY A 45 -1.75 11.07 6.98
CA GLY A 45 -2.04 9.97 6.09
C GLY A 45 -3.35 10.18 5.32
N VAL A 46 -3.47 9.50 4.18
CA VAL A 46 -4.72 9.42 3.42
C VAL A 46 -5.24 7.99 3.51
N PRO A 47 -6.40 7.74 4.16
CA PRO A 47 -6.99 6.41 4.20
C PRO A 47 -7.31 5.91 2.79
N VAL A 48 -6.72 4.80 2.39
CA VAL A 48 -6.98 4.16 1.09
C VAL A 48 -7.37 2.71 1.31
N LYS A 49 -8.47 2.31 0.67
CA LYS A 49 -8.90 0.92 0.59
C LYS A 49 -8.58 0.37 -0.78
N MET A 50 -8.01 -0.82 -0.81
CA MET A 50 -7.72 -1.55 -2.04
C MET A 50 -7.99 -3.04 -1.81
N SER A 51 -8.44 -3.72 -2.87
CA SER A 51 -8.36 -5.17 -2.93
C SER A 51 -6.90 -5.62 -3.08
N GLY A 52 -6.62 -6.91 -2.80
CA GLY A 52 -5.28 -7.47 -3.01
C GLY A 52 -4.79 -7.30 -4.44
N ALA A 53 -5.65 -7.56 -5.44
CA ALA A 53 -5.29 -7.43 -6.85
C ALA A 53 -5.03 -5.98 -7.29
N GLU A 54 -5.71 -5.00 -6.69
CA GLU A 54 -5.42 -3.58 -6.95
C GLU A 54 -4.10 -3.16 -6.32
N PHE A 55 -3.81 -3.67 -5.13
CA PHE A 55 -2.56 -3.43 -4.43
C PHE A 55 -1.36 -4.04 -5.16
N ASP A 56 -1.48 -5.25 -5.71
CA ASP A 56 -0.43 -5.88 -6.54
C ASP A 56 -0.08 -4.99 -7.74
N LYS A 57 -1.10 -4.51 -8.47
CA LYS A 57 -0.90 -3.58 -9.59
C LYS A 57 -0.28 -2.26 -9.15
N PHE A 58 -0.61 -1.78 -7.96
CA PHE A 58 -0.02 -0.57 -7.40
C PHE A 58 1.47 -0.80 -7.12
N LEU A 59 1.84 -1.89 -6.46
CA LEU A 59 3.23 -2.25 -6.19
C LEU A 59 4.05 -2.39 -7.47
N ASP A 60 3.52 -3.06 -8.50
CA ASP A 60 4.20 -3.20 -9.79
C ASP A 60 4.53 -1.82 -10.41
N ARG A 61 3.58 -0.87 -10.35
CA ARG A 61 3.81 0.50 -10.83
C ARG A 61 4.82 1.27 -9.98
N GLN A 62 4.80 1.10 -8.67
CA GLN A 62 5.76 1.73 -7.77
C GLN A 62 7.17 1.22 -8.08
N VAL A 63 7.36 -0.10 -8.18
CA VAL A 63 8.64 -0.72 -8.55
C VAL A 63 9.15 -0.20 -9.88
N GLU A 64 8.31 -0.12 -10.90
CA GLU A 64 8.72 0.39 -12.22
C GLU A 64 9.09 1.87 -12.17
N THR A 65 8.32 2.69 -11.46
CA THR A 65 8.60 4.13 -11.31
C THR A 65 9.96 4.35 -10.64
N TYR A 66 10.23 3.69 -9.52
CA TYR A 66 11.51 3.83 -8.83
C TYR A 66 12.68 3.24 -9.62
N ARG A 67 12.49 2.11 -10.32
CA ARG A 67 13.50 1.55 -11.23
C ARG A 67 13.89 2.54 -12.31
N ALA A 68 12.91 3.18 -12.96
CA ALA A 68 13.16 4.17 -14.00
C ALA A 68 13.89 5.41 -13.46
N LEU A 69 13.52 5.88 -12.26
CA LEU A 69 14.20 7.00 -11.60
C LEU A 69 15.66 6.67 -11.26
N ILE A 70 15.93 5.48 -10.73
CA ILE A 70 17.30 5.03 -10.45
C ILE A 70 18.11 4.94 -11.75
N ALA A 71 17.55 4.31 -12.79
CA ALA A 71 18.22 4.17 -14.08
C ALA A 71 18.51 5.52 -14.75
N SER A 72 17.68 6.54 -14.51
CA SER A 72 17.89 7.90 -15.03
C SER A 72 19.01 8.67 -14.32
N GLY A 73 19.49 8.19 -13.17
CA GLY A 73 20.47 8.88 -12.32
C GLY A 73 19.89 10.03 -11.49
N LEU A 74 18.56 10.23 -11.51
CA LEU A 74 17.86 11.24 -10.69
C LEU A 74 17.70 10.81 -9.23
N LEU A 75 17.85 9.52 -8.95
CA LEU A 75 17.73 8.95 -7.61
C LEU A 75 18.84 7.92 -7.41
N THR A 76 19.61 8.03 -6.32
CA THR A 76 20.56 7.01 -5.87
C THR A 76 20.00 6.32 -4.65
N ALA A 77 20.03 4.99 -4.63
CA ALA A 77 19.83 4.23 -3.40
C ALA A 77 21.14 4.28 -2.60
N GLU A 78 21.09 4.80 -1.37
CA GLU A 78 22.19 4.72 -0.40
C GLU A 78 22.20 3.37 0.31
#